data_AF-A0A2N1MLS4-F1
#
_entry.id   AF-A0A2N1MLS4-F1
#
_cell.length_a   1.000
_cell.length_b   1.000
_cell.length_c   1.000
_cell.angle_alpha   90.00
_cell.angle_beta   90.00
_cell.angle_gamma   90.00
#
_symmetry.space_group_name_H-M   'P 1'
#
loop_
_entity.id
_entity.type
_entity.pdbx_description
1 polymer ?
#
loop_
_entity_poly.entity_id
_entity_poly.type
_entity_poly.pdbx_seq_one_letter_code
_entity_poly.pdbx_strand_id
1 'polypeptide(L)'
;MSNRLSGLIKNDSADSHHGKRLRYIMVGCFILGNGVTFNFEIGKYVDFTELKKAIWEDDKDYFASIGVNNDKKIKLWKVEIPTRNNDKYERLLENHRVDLDVKEEFSGERLDETWHIDLTFKEPPPKEHIHIIVQPPSSPATT
;
A
#
# COMPACT_ATOMS: atom_id res chain seq x y z
N MET A 1 53.43 -6.07 51.58
CA MET A 1 52.24 -5.19 51.72
C MET A 1 51.10 -5.78 50.91
N SER A 2 49.93 -5.97 51.54
CA SER A 2 48.58 -6.27 51.00
C SER A 2 48.37 -7.47 50.06
N ASN A 3 47.70 -8.56 50.51
CA ASN A 3 46.23 -8.84 50.54
C ASN A 3 45.71 -9.39 49.18
N ARG A 4 45.26 -10.66 49.07
CA ARG A 4 43.89 -11.22 49.32
C ARG A 4 42.81 -10.50 48.48
N LEU A 5 41.81 -11.10 47.81
CA LEU A 5 41.18 -12.42 47.76
C LEU A 5 40.22 -12.43 46.54
N SER A 6 39.94 -13.62 45.98
CA SER A 6 38.66 -14.08 45.38
C SER A 6 37.90 -13.26 44.30
N GLY A 7 37.75 -13.90 43.13
CA GLY A 7 36.46 -14.42 42.63
C GLY A 7 35.46 -13.45 42.02
N LEU A 8 35.07 -13.69 40.76
CA LEU A 8 33.70 -14.01 40.36
C LEU A 8 33.65 -14.29 38.84
N ILE A 9 33.07 -15.43 38.49
CA ILE A 9 32.54 -15.68 37.15
C ILE A 9 31.45 -14.64 36.89
N LYS A 10 31.56 -13.88 35.80
CA LYS A 10 30.39 -13.31 35.12
C LYS A 10 30.31 -13.91 33.74
N ASN A 11 29.36 -14.81 33.61
CA ASN A 11 28.75 -15.16 32.34
C ASN A 11 28.05 -13.89 31.86
N ASP A 12 28.71 -13.09 31.03
CA ASP A 12 28.00 -12.06 30.29
C ASP A 12 27.33 -12.75 29.10
N SER A 13 26.03 -12.98 29.33
CA SER A 13 25.00 -13.21 28.34
C SER A 13 25.29 -12.37 27.10
N ALA A 14 25.64 -13.04 25.99
CA ALA A 14 25.69 -12.43 24.69
C ALA A 14 24.26 -12.09 24.27
N ASP A 15 23.77 -10.97 24.78
CA ASP A 15 22.59 -10.26 24.32
C ASP A 15 22.97 -9.57 23.00
N SER A 16 23.24 -10.36 21.96
CA SER A 16 23.45 -9.80 20.62
C SER A 16 22.10 -9.72 19.95
N HIS A 17 21.50 -8.54 20.09
CA HIS A 17 20.45 -7.97 19.27
C HIS A 17 20.14 -8.82 18.03
N HIS A 18 18.96 -9.46 18.06
CA HIS A 18 18.27 -9.80 16.83
C HIS A 18 18.01 -8.47 16.11
N GLY A 19 18.98 -8.05 15.29
CA GLY A 19 18.79 -7.00 14.30
C GLY A 19 17.56 -7.42 13.51
N LYS A 20 16.43 -6.75 13.78
CA LYS A 20 15.22 -6.88 12.98
C LYS A 20 15.68 -6.58 11.56
N ARG A 21 15.88 -7.62 10.74
CA ARG A 21 15.91 -7.47 9.29
C ARG A 21 14.63 -6.69 9.01
N LEU A 22 14.75 -5.41 8.70
CA LEU A 22 13.67 -4.60 8.16
C LEU A 22 13.23 -5.37 6.92
N ARG A 23 12.20 -6.20 7.08
CA ARG A 23 11.53 -6.81 5.96
C ARG A 23 10.79 -5.63 5.36
N TYR A 24 11.31 -5.12 4.26
CA TYR A 24 10.60 -4.14 3.43
C TYR A 24 9.24 -4.76 3.09
N ILE A 25 8.18 -4.26 3.71
CA ILE A 25 6.82 -4.70 3.42
C ILE A 25 6.29 -3.78 2.33
N MET A 26 6.03 -4.36 1.16
CA MET A 26 5.59 -3.62 -0.01
C MET A 26 4.09 -3.75 -0.19
N VAL A 27 3.42 -2.62 -0.44
CA VAL A 27 2.02 -2.54 -0.81
C VAL A 27 1.96 -2.22 -2.30
N GLY A 28 1.29 -3.10 -3.04
CA GLY A 28 1.05 -2.99 -4.48
C GLY A 28 -0.23 -2.20 -4.78
N CYS A 29 -0.13 -1.25 -5.70
CA CYS A 29 -1.19 -0.37 -6.12
C CYS A 29 -1.49 -0.52 -7.61
N PHE A 30 -2.74 -0.31 -7.99
CA PHE A 30 -3.19 -0.27 -9.38
C PHE A 30 -4.09 0.94 -9.62
N ILE A 31 -3.84 1.72 -10.68
CA ILE A 31 -4.64 2.92 -11.02
C ILE A 31 -5.62 2.61 -12.14
N LEU A 32 -6.92 2.69 -11.84
CA LEU A 32 -7.97 2.58 -12.87
C LEU A 32 -7.88 3.74 -13.87
N GLY A 33 -8.12 3.42 -15.13
CA GLY A 33 -8.07 4.28 -16.30
C GLY A 33 -6.67 4.48 -16.86
N ASN A 34 -5.63 4.50 -16.02
CA ASN A 34 -4.22 4.58 -16.44
C ASN A 34 -3.63 3.17 -16.67
N GLY A 35 -4.03 2.19 -15.86
CA GLY A 35 -3.48 0.83 -15.90
C GLY A 35 -2.10 0.67 -15.24
N VAL A 36 -1.55 1.76 -14.69
CA VAL A 36 -0.25 1.75 -14.02
C VAL A 36 -0.31 0.96 -12.72
N THR A 37 0.72 0.12 -12.53
CA THR A 37 0.96 -0.63 -11.29
C THR A 37 2.26 -0.15 -10.65
N PHE A 38 2.27 0.05 -9.33
CA PHE A 38 3.48 0.42 -8.60
C PHE A 38 3.45 -0.15 -7.18
N ASN A 39 4.60 -0.11 -6.50
CA ASN A 39 4.73 -0.57 -5.12
C ASN A 39 5.27 0.55 -4.23
N PHE A 40 4.86 0.58 -2.97
CA PHE A 40 5.47 1.44 -1.96
C PHE A 40 5.72 0.67 -0.65
N GLU A 41 6.68 1.13 0.15
CA GLU A 41 6.99 0.53 1.45
C GLU A 41 6.04 1.04 2.53
N ILE A 42 5.55 0.16 3.41
CA ILE A 42 4.84 0.58 4.62
C ILE A 42 5.73 1.52 5.44
N GLY A 43 5.17 2.66 5.85
CA GLY A 43 5.89 3.72 6.55
C GLY A 43 6.40 4.84 5.63
N LYS A 44 6.33 4.67 4.30
CA LYS A 44 6.55 5.78 3.35
C LYS A 44 5.51 6.89 3.51
N TYR A 45 4.28 6.51 3.82
CA TYR A 45 3.14 7.39 4.05
C TYR A 45 2.49 7.03 5.38
N VAL A 46 2.08 8.05 6.15
CA VAL A 46 1.47 7.87 7.47
C VAL A 46 0.04 7.35 7.33
N ASP A 47 -0.73 7.95 6.42
CA ASP A 47 -2.14 7.66 6.20
C ASP A 47 -2.49 7.67 4.70
N PHE A 48 -3.76 7.40 4.42
CA PHE A 48 -4.26 7.37 3.05
C PHE A 48 -4.47 8.76 2.43
N THR A 49 -4.50 9.83 3.22
CA THR A 49 -4.51 11.21 2.70
C THR A 49 -3.18 11.53 2.04
N GLU A 50 -2.06 11.23 2.71
CA GLU A 50 -0.72 11.40 2.16
C GLU A 50 -0.51 10.55 0.90
N LEU A 51 -0.92 9.28 0.93
CA LEU A 51 -0.82 8.39 -0.24
C LEU A 51 -1.61 8.94 -1.44
N LYS A 52 -2.87 9.38 -1.25
CA LYS A 52 -3.68 9.94 -2.35
C LYS A 52 -3.02 11.15 -2.97
N LYS A 53 -2.52 12.07 -2.14
CA LYS A 53 -1.85 13.27 -2.61
C LYS A 53 -0.61 12.92 -3.42
N ALA A 54 0.22 12.00 -2.94
CA ALA A 54 1.41 11.57 -3.67
C ALA A 54 1.06 10.95 -5.03
N ILE A 55 0.06 10.07 -5.10
CA ILE A 55 -0.39 9.47 -6.37
C ILE A 55 -0.87 10.54 -7.35
N TRP A 56 -1.67 11.51 -6.87
CA TRP A 56 -2.16 12.59 -7.71
C TRP A 56 -1.04 13.51 -8.20
N GLU A 57 -0.01 13.77 -7.39
CA GLU A 57 1.15 14.57 -7.77
C GLU A 57 2.04 13.84 -8.77
N ASP A 58 2.27 12.54 -8.57
CA ASP A 58 3.12 11.70 -9.44
C ASP A 58 2.51 11.54 -10.85
N ASP A 59 1.19 11.39 -10.97
CA ASP A 59 0.46 11.19 -12.23
C ASP A 59 -0.46 12.38 -12.58
N LYS A 60 -0.03 13.60 -12.26
CA LYS A 60 -0.87 14.81 -12.35
C LYS A 60 -1.43 15.06 -13.76
N ASP A 61 -0.64 14.82 -14.79
CA ASP A 61 -1.06 15.01 -16.20
C ASP A 61 -2.17 14.03 -16.58
N TYR A 62 -2.07 12.78 -16.13
CA TYR A 62 -3.13 11.78 -16.32
C TYR A 62 -4.42 12.24 -15.64
N PHE A 63 -4.37 12.59 -14.35
CA PHE A 63 -5.56 13.06 -13.62
C PHE A 63 -6.16 14.32 -14.23
N ALA A 64 -5.34 15.27 -14.68
CA ALA A 64 -5.81 16.46 -15.37
C ALA A 64 -6.55 16.11 -16.68
N SER A 65 -6.04 15.14 -17.45
CA SER A 65 -6.64 14.71 -18.73
C SER A 65 -8.05 14.13 -18.58
N ILE A 66 -8.36 13.53 -17.42
CA ILE A 66 -9.67 12.99 -17.08
C ILE A 66 -10.51 13.93 -16.21
N GLY A 67 -10.13 15.21 -16.10
CA GLY A 67 -10.89 16.24 -15.39
C GLY A 67 -10.79 16.18 -13.85
N VAL A 68 -9.80 15.46 -13.32
CA VAL A 68 -9.55 15.34 -11.87
C VAL A 68 -8.56 16.40 -11.44
N ASN A 69 -9.08 17.50 -10.90
CA ASN A 69 -8.30 18.67 -10.50
C ASN A 69 -7.84 18.68 -9.04
N ASN A 70 -8.20 17.67 -8.25
CA ASN A 70 -7.69 17.44 -6.89
C ASN A 70 -7.80 15.95 -6.49
N ASP A 71 -7.02 15.59 -5.49
CA ASP A 71 -6.88 14.26 -4.91
C ASP A 71 -8.11 13.81 -4.08
N LYS A 72 -8.89 14.76 -3.54
CA LYS A 72 -10.04 14.48 -2.65
C LYS A 72 -11.13 13.62 -3.28
N LYS A 73 -11.22 13.60 -4.61
CA LYS A 73 -12.22 12.82 -5.34
C LYS A 73 -11.78 11.39 -5.64
N ILE A 74 -10.49 11.07 -5.43
CA ILE A 74 -9.95 9.74 -5.66
C ILE A 74 -10.44 8.81 -4.56
N LYS A 75 -10.94 7.63 -4.91
CA LYS A 75 -11.28 6.56 -3.98
C LYS A 75 -10.15 5.54 -3.93
N LEU A 76 -9.82 5.09 -2.73
CA LEU A 76 -8.93 3.95 -2.50
C LEU A 76 -9.73 2.76 -2.00
N TRP A 77 -9.40 1.59 -2.54
CA TRP A 77 -10.03 0.33 -2.20
C TRP A 77 -8.98 -0.69 -1.81
N LYS A 78 -9.12 -1.29 -0.63
CA LYS A 78 -8.32 -2.43 -0.21
C LYS A 78 -8.84 -3.68 -0.92
N VAL A 79 -7.93 -4.40 -1.55
CA VAL A 79 -8.20 -5.65 -2.26
C VAL A 79 -7.08 -6.66 -1.96
N GLU A 80 -7.29 -7.90 -2.37
CA GLU A 80 -6.26 -8.94 -2.34
C GLU A 80 -6.30 -9.69 -3.67
N ILE A 81 -5.52 -9.22 -4.65
CA ILE A 81 -5.51 -9.77 -6.01
C ILE A 81 -4.11 -10.30 -6.32
N PRO A 82 -3.90 -11.63 -6.38
CA PRO A 82 -2.61 -12.19 -6.80
C PRO A 82 -2.26 -11.74 -8.22
N THR A 83 -1.00 -11.36 -8.47
CA THR A 83 -0.55 -10.94 -9.81
C THR A 83 0.00 -12.09 -10.64
N ARG A 84 0.14 -13.29 -10.07
CA ARG A 84 0.57 -14.50 -10.79
C ARG A 84 -0.63 -15.39 -11.08
N ASN A 85 -0.80 -15.77 -12.35
CA ASN A 85 -1.78 -16.77 -12.80
C ASN A 85 -3.19 -16.53 -12.25
N ASN A 86 -3.68 -15.29 -12.33
CA ASN A 86 -4.95 -14.91 -11.73
C ASN A 86 -5.86 -14.18 -12.73
N ASP A 87 -7.01 -14.77 -13.01
CA ASP A 87 -7.98 -14.22 -13.96
C ASP A 87 -8.49 -12.83 -13.58
N LYS A 88 -8.60 -12.50 -12.29
CA LYS A 88 -9.01 -11.15 -11.86
C LYS A 88 -7.95 -10.12 -12.20
N TYR A 89 -6.67 -10.47 -12.04
CA TYR A 89 -5.58 -9.58 -12.42
C TYR A 89 -5.51 -9.37 -13.93
N GLU A 90 -5.64 -10.42 -14.74
CA GLU A 90 -5.70 -10.31 -16.19
C GLU A 90 -6.86 -9.43 -16.65
N ARG A 91 -8.07 -9.62 -16.09
CA ARG A 91 -9.23 -8.77 -16.36
C ARG A 91 -8.99 -7.30 -15.98
N LEU A 92 -8.30 -7.07 -14.87
CA LEU A 92 -7.93 -5.72 -14.44
C LEU A 92 -6.98 -5.08 -15.46
N LEU A 93 -6.01 -5.82 -15.99
CA LEU A 93 -5.10 -5.33 -17.03
C LEU A 93 -5.84 -5.04 -18.35
N GLU A 94 -6.68 -5.97 -18.81
CA GLU A 94 -7.43 -5.86 -20.06
C GLU A 94 -8.49 -4.74 -20.03
N ASN A 95 -9.11 -4.53 -18.87
CA ASN A 95 -10.30 -3.70 -18.74
C ASN A 95 -10.28 -2.82 -17.48
N HIS A 96 -9.28 -1.96 -17.33
CA HIS A 96 -9.09 -1.04 -16.21
C HIS A 96 -9.93 0.23 -16.31
N ARG A 97 -11.23 0.16 -16.57
CA ARG A 97 -12.08 1.37 -16.67
C ARG A 97 -12.16 2.10 -15.32
N VAL A 98 -12.39 3.41 -15.34
CA VAL A 98 -12.59 4.20 -14.11
C VAL A 98 -13.89 3.86 -13.37
N ASP A 99 -14.89 3.34 -14.08
CA ASP A 99 -16.24 3.05 -13.58
C ASP A 99 -16.46 1.60 -13.13
N LEU A 100 -15.40 0.79 -13.01
CA LEU A 100 -15.51 -0.56 -12.46
C LEU A 100 -16.13 -0.55 -11.06
N ASP A 101 -16.97 -1.55 -10.78
CA ASP A 101 -17.50 -1.77 -9.44
C ASP A 101 -16.47 -2.54 -8.62
N VAL A 102 -15.48 -1.81 -8.10
CA VAL A 102 -14.36 -2.39 -7.34
C VAL A 102 -14.85 -3.21 -6.14
N LYS A 103 -15.96 -2.79 -5.53
CA LYS A 103 -16.54 -3.48 -4.39
C LYS A 103 -17.05 -4.86 -4.80
N GLU A 104 -17.88 -4.95 -5.82
CA GLU A 104 -18.51 -6.21 -6.22
C GLU A 104 -17.56 -7.10 -7.05
N GLU A 105 -16.81 -6.52 -8.00
CA GLU A 105 -15.95 -7.30 -8.92
C GLU A 105 -14.67 -7.82 -8.24
N PHE A 106 -14.10 -7.03 -7.33
CA PHE A 106 -12.82 -7.32 -6.70
C PHE A 106 -12.90 -7.50 -5.18
N SER A 107 -14.12 -7.58 -4.64
CA SER A 107 -14.36 -7.67 -3.19
C SER A 107 -13.69 -6.53 -2.42
N GLY A 108 -13.68 -5.33 -3.03
CA GLY A 108 -12.98 -4.17 -2.51
C GLY A 108 -13.62 -3.58 -1.26
N GLU A 109 -12.81 -3.37 -0.23
CA GLU A 109 -13.17 -2.62 0.97
C GLU A 109 -12.77 -1.16 0.81
N ARG A 110 -13.69 -0.23 1.04
CA ARG A 110 -13.38 1.20 0.93
C ARG A 110 -12.44 1.63 2.06
N LEU A 111 -11.29 2.20 1.69
CA LEU A 111 -10.34 2.75 2.65
C LEU A 111 -10.71 4.20 3.01
N ASP A 112 -10.84 4.47 4.30
CA ASP A 112 -10.99 5.84 4.80
C ASP A 112 -9.64 6.59 4.73
N GLU A 113 -9.70 7.88 4.45
CA GLU A 113 -8.52 8.74 4.29
C GLU A 113 -7.74 8.94 5.59
N THR A 114 -8.44 8.85 6.72
CA THR A 114 -7.90 9.08 8.06
C THR A 114 -7.24 7.83 8.67
N TRP A 115 -7.35 6.68 8.01
CA TRP A 115 -6.77 5.45 8.52
C TRP A 115 -5.27 5.41 8.29
N HIS A 116 -4.55 4.94 9.30
CA HIS A 116 -3.12 4.70 9.20
C HIS A 116 -2.82 3.45 8.37
N ILE A 117 -1.82 3.57 7.50
CA ILE A 117 -1.43 2.49 6.57
C ILE A 117 -0.80 1.31 7.34
N ASP A 118 0.05 1.58 8.31
CA ASP A 118 0.70 0.56 9.13
C ASP A 118 -0.29 -0.25 10.00
N LEU A 119 -1.38 0.37 10.44
CA LEU A 119 -2.47 -0.31 11.13
C LEU A 119 -3.35 -1.12 10.17
N THR A 120 -3.57 -0.60 8.96
CA THR A 120 -4.38 -1.28 7.92
C THR A 120 -3.68 -2.53 7.37
N PHE A 121 -2.35 -2.49 7.30
CA PHE A 121 -1.46 -3.58 6.88
C PHE A 121 -0.55 -4.03 8.03
N LYS A 122 -1.14 -4.18 9.23
CA LYS A 122 -0.43 -4.58 10.46
C LYS A 122 0.27 -5.93 10.32
N GLU A 123 -0.38 -6.86 9.63
CA GLU A 123 0.26 -8.08 9.16
C GLU A 123 0.82 -7.82 7.77
N PRO A 124 2.04 -8.30 7.46
CA PRO A 124 2.60 -8.15 6.12
C PRO A 124 1.61 -8.72 5.10
N PRO A 125 1.13 -7.93 4.14
CA PRO A 125 0.19 -8.42 3.19
C PRO A 125 0.87 -9.41 2.23
N PRO A 126 0.09 -10.26 1.54
CA PRO A 126 0.62 -11.25 0.62
C PRO A 126 1.56 -10.64 -0.43
N LYS A 127 2.68 -11.30 -0.72
CA LYS A 127 3.61 -10.82 -1.75
C LYS A 127 3.02 -11.01 -3.14
N GLU A 128 3.40 -10.16 -4.10
CA GLU A 128 2.98 -10.29 -5.50
C GLU A 128 1.46 -10.19 -5.65
N HIS A 129 0.88 -9.20 -4.98
CA HIS A 129 -0.54 -8.88 -5.02
C HIS A 129 -0.75 -7.39 -5.28
N ILE A 130 -1.86 -7.07 -5.93
CA ILE A 130 -2.47 -5.74 -5.79
C ILE A 130 -3.22 -5.72 -4.47
N HIS A 131 -2.93 -4.69 -3.69
CA HIS A 131 -3.47 -4.46 -2.36
C HIS A 131 -4.38 -3.26 -2.31
N ILE A 132 -4.13 -2.28 -3.19
CA ILE A 132 -4.91 -1.06 -3.31
C ILE A 132 -5.29 -0.83 -4.77
N ILE A 133 -6.57 -0.64 -5.03
CA ILE A 133 -7.05 -0.06 -6.29
C ILE A 133 -7.33 1.42 -6.07
N VAL A 134 -6.72 2.25 -6.91
CA VAL A 134 -6.92 3.69 -6.99
C VAL A 134 -7.98 3.95 -8.05
N GLN A 135 -9.14 4.43 -7.63
CA GLN A 135 -10.26 4.73 -8.51
C GLN A 135 -10.45 6.25 -8.60
N PRO A 136 -10.14 6.88 -9.74
CA PRO A 136 -10.54 8.25 -10.01
C PRO A 136 -12.07 8.39 -9.95
N PRO A 137 -12.62 9.60 -9.73
CA PRO A 137 -14.06 9.79 -9.85
C PRO A 137 -14.51 9.44 -11.27
N SER A 138 -15.58 8.66 -11.38
CA SER A 138 -16.28 8.49 -12.65
C SER A 138 -16.75 9.87 -13.12
N SER A 139 -16.42 10.24 -14.36
CA SER A 139 -16.92 11.49 -14.94
C SER A 139 -18.45 11.53 -14.78
N PRO A 140 -19.06 12.68 -14.42
CA PRO A 140 -20.50 12.78 -14.45
C PRO A 140 -20.96 12.41 -15.86
N ALA A 141 -21.89 11.44 -15.94
CA ALA A 141 -22.58 11.15 -17.18
C ALA A 141 -23.15 12.47 -17.69
N THR A 142 -22.69 12.93 -18.86
CA THR A 142 -23.36 14.01 -19.56
C THR A 142 -24.73 13.45 -19.96
N THR A 143 -25.76 13.81 -19.21
CA THR A 143 -27.16 13.47 -19.50
C THR A 143 -27.80 14.66 -20.20
#